data_AF-L1PB62-F1
#
_entry.id   AF-L1PB62-F1
#
_cell.length_a   1.000
_cell.length_b   1.000
_cell.length_c   1.000
_cell.angle_alpha   90.00
_cell.angle_beta   90.00
_cell.angle_gamma   90.00
#
_symmetry.space_group_name_H-M   'P 1'
#
loop_
_entity.id
_entity.type
_entity.pdbx_description
1 polymer ?
#
loop_
_entity_poly.entity_id
_entity_poly.type
_entity_poly.pdbx_seq_one_letter_code
_entity_poly.pdbx_strand_id
1 'polypeptide(L)' 'MEEDKPLFLITVGDVQYWAEEKLGRRLTYEELQKAQKGLEWGLCEGIDVVYNAIFDEMKTDERT' A
#
# COMPACT_ATOMS: atom_id res chain seq x y z
N MET A 1 -13.00 18.21 -5.35
CA MET A 1 -12.41 18.27 -6.70
C MET A 1 -11.83 16.89 -7.01
N GLU A 2 -11.54 16.54 -8.27
CA GLU A 2 -10.96 15.21 -8.57
C GLU A 2 -9.60 15.00 -7.88
N GLU A 3 -8.95 16.11 -7.54
CA GLU A 3 -7.70 16.24 -6.79
C GLU A 3 -7.75 15.71 -5.34
N ASP A 4 -8.94 15.59 -4.73
CA ASP A 4 -9.07 15.14 -3.32
C ASP A 4 -9.22 13.61 -3.19
N LYS A 5 -9.23 12.87 -4.31
CA LYS A 5 -9.42 11.42 -4.29
C LYS A 5 -8.13 10.70 -3.88
N PRO A 6 -8.17 9.85 -2.84
CA PRO A 6 -7.02 9.03 -2.49
C PRO A 6 -6.73 8.04 -3.62
N LEU A 7 -5.50 8.04 -4.14
CA LEU A 7 -5.03 7.06 -5.13
C LEU A 7 -4.75 5.70 -4.50
N PHE A 8 -4.36 5.68 -3.22
CA PHE A 8 -4.08 4.48 -2.46
C PHE A 8 -4.36 4.71 -0.97
N LEU A 9 -5.02 3.75 -0.32
CA LEU A 9 -5.33 3.79 1.11
C LEU A 9 -5.26 2.35 1.64
N ILE A 10 -4.60 2.17 2.79
CA ILE A 10 -4.68 0.94 3.56
C ILE A 10 -5.37 1.28 4.88
N THR A 11 -6.49 0.62 5.15
CA THR A 11 -7.24 0.80 6.39
C THR A 11 -6.81 -0.22 7.44
N VAL A 12 -7.14 0.03 8.72
CA VAL A 12 -6.98 -0.97 9.79
C VAL A 12 -7.74 -2.25 9.46
N GLY A 13 -8.89 -2.16 8.77
CA GLY A 13 -9.67 -3.31 8.34
C GLY A 13 -8.88 -4.22 7.40
N ASP A 14 -8.18 -3.64 6.42
CA ASP A 14 -7.36 -4.38 5.46
C ASP A 14 -6.22 -5.14 6.17
N VAL A 15 -5.55 -4.46 7.10
CA VAL A 15 -4.46 -5.08 7.90
C VAL A 15 -5.00 -6.21 8.78
N GLN A 16 -6.18 -6.02 9.38
CA GLN A 16 -6.80 -7.02 10.23
C GLN A 16 -7.30 -8.24 9.44
N TYR A 17 -7.82 -8.04 8.23
CA TYR A 17 -8.16 -9.13 7.32
C TYR A 17 -6.94 -10.03 7.07
N TRP A 18 -5.81 -9.44 6.70
CA TRP A 18 -4.58 -10.20 6.49
C TRP A 18 -4.04 -10.86 7.76
N ALA A 19 -4.21 -10.23 8.92
CA ALA A 19 -3.83 -10.84 10.19
C ALA A 19 -4.69 -12.08 10.50
N GLU A 20 -6.00 -12.01 10.26
CA GLU A 20 -6.89 -13.15 10.40
C GLU A 20 -6.50 -14.27 9.42
N GLU A 21 -6.24 -13.95 8.15
CA GLU A 21 -5.83 -14.91 7.13
C GLU A 21 -4.46 -15.58 7.41
N LYS A 22 -3.48 -14.81 7.90
CA LYS A 22 -2.10 -15.30 8.07
C LYS A 22 -1.79 -15.85 9.47
N LEU A 23 -2.43 -15.30 10.49
CA LEU A 23 -2.15 -15.61 11.90
C LEU A 23 -3.36 -16.29 12.58
N GLY A 24 -4.52 -16.36 11.94
CA GLY A 24 -5.75 -16.91 12.51
C GLY A 24 -6.36 -16.04 13.61
N ARG A 25 -5.92 -14.79 13.76
CA ARG A 25 -6.43 -13.85 14.78
C ARG A 25 -6.21 -12.39 14.38
N ARG A 26 -6.93 -11.50 15.06
CA ARG A 26 -6.72 -10.05 14.98
C ARG A 26 -5.44 -9.61 15.70
N LEU A 27 -4.85 -8.53 15.20
CA LEU A 27 -3.72 -7.83 15.82
C LEU A 27 -4.19 -6.98 17.00
N THR A 28 -3.37 -6.90 18.05
CA THR A 28 -3.53 -5.90 19.12
C THR A 28 -3.18 -4.49 18.62
N TYR A 29 -3.44 -3.48 19.44
CA TYR A 29 -3.05 -2.10 19.12
C TYR A 29 -1.54 -1.96 18.89
N GLU A 30 -0.70 -2.56 19.73
CA GLU A 30 0.76 -2.51 19.61
C GLU A 30 1.25 -3.23 18.34
N GLU A 31 0.59 -4.34 17.97
CA GLU A 31 0.89 -5.07 16.74
C GLU A 31 0.45 -4.29 15.50
N LEU A 32 -0.68 -3.58 15.55
CA LEU A 32 -1.09 -2.65 14.48
C LEU A 32 -0.06 -1.53 14.29
N GLN A 33 0.49 -0.97 15.37
CA GLN A 33 1.56 0.03 15.29
C GLN A 33 2.82 -0.52 14.61
N LYS A 34 3.17 -1.80 14.84
CA LYS A 34 4.27 -2.47 14.14
C LYS A 34 3.94 -2.71 12.66
N ALA A 35 2.73 -3.15 12.36
CA ALA A 35 2.27 -3.36 10.99
C ALA A 35 2.29 -2.05 10.19
N GLN A 36 1.84 -0.95 10.80
CA GLN A 36 1.89 0.39 10.20
C GLN A 36 3.32 0.78 9.84
N LYS A 37 4.28 0.66 10.77
CA LYS A 37 5.69 0.97 10.49
C LYS A 37 6.29 0.09 9.39
N GLY A 38 5.92 -1.19 9.36
CA GLY A 38 6.35 -2.10 8.30
C GLY A 38 5.80 -1.71 6.93
N LEU A 39 4.53 -1.30 6.86
CA LEU A 39 3.89 -0.80 5.65
C LEU A 39 4.53 0.52 5.19
N GLU A 40 4.78 1.46 6.10
CA GLU A 40 5.46 2.72 5.80
C GLU A 40 6.86 2.47 5.21
N TRP A 41 7.65 1.59 5.81
CA TRP A 41 8.98 1.25 5.28
C TRP A 41 8.91 0.55 3.93
N GLY A 42 8.07 -0.49 3.81
CA GLY A 42 7.96 -1.27 2.57
C GLY A 42 7.40 -0.47 1.39
N LEU A 43 6.49 0.46 1.66
CA LEU A 43 5.97 1.36 0.63
C LEU A 43 6.99 2.45 0.31
N CYS A 44 7.51 3.19 1.29
CA CYS A 44 8.40 4.33 1.01
C CYS A 44 9.70 3.93 0.28
N GLU A 45 10.27 2.76 0.56
CA GLU A 45 11.52 2.30 -0.07
C GLU A 45 11.33 1.67 -1.45
N GLY A 46 10.09 1.35 -1.84
CA GLY A 46 9.79 0.72 -3.14
C GLY A 46 8.87 1.54 -4.04
N ILE A 47 8.30 2.64 -3.55
CA ILE A 47 7.26 3.38 -4.28
C ILE A 47 7.82 4.10 -5.51
N ASP A 48 9.08 4.52 -5.48
CA ASP A 48 9.79 5.12 -6.60
C ASP A 48 9.92 4.13 -7.77
N VAL A 49 10.26 2.87 -7.49
CA VAL A 49 10.30 1.79 -8.48
C VAL A 49 8.91 1.55 -9.05
N VAL A 50 7.87 1.54 -8.21
CA VAL A 50 6.47 1.37 -8.64
C VAL A 50 6.04 2.51 -9.56
N TYR A 51 6.31 3.77 -9.20
CA TYR A 51 5.96 4.92 -10.05
C TYR A 51 6.72 4.91 -11.36
N ASN A 52 8.01 4.57 -11.36
CA ASN A 52 8.79 4.45 -12.58
C ASN A 52 8.20 3.40 -13.52
N ALA A 53 7.83 2.21 -13.01
CA ALA A 53 7.19 1.17 -13.80
C ALA A 53 5.84 1.64 -14.40
N ILE A 54 4.99 2.27 -13.58
CA ILE A 54 3.68 2.79 -14.02
C ILE A 54 3.87 3.81 -15.15
N PHE A 55 4.78 4.77 -14.97
CA PHE A 55 4.97 5.83 -15.97
C PHE A 55 5.72 5.37 -17.22
N ASP A 56 6.59 4.37 -17.11
CA ASP A 56 7.24 3.78 -18.27
C ASP A 56 6.25 2.96 -19.12
N GLU A 57 5.30 2.26 -18.50
CA GLU A 57 4.18 1.63 -19.20
C GLU A 57 3.33 2.67 -19.94
N MET A 58 2.94 3.75 -19.26
CA MET A 58 2.15 4.85 -19.86
C MET A 58 2.87 5.53 -21.04
N LYS A 59 4.19 5.75 -20.97
CA LYS A 59 4.98 6.31 -22.07
C LYS A 59 5.07 5.37 -23.29
N THR A 60 4.86 4.08 -23.07
CA THR A 60 4.91 3.08 -24.14
C THR A 60 3.60 3.12 -24.95
N ASP A 61 2.46 3.35 -24.29
CA ASP A 61 1.16 3.51 -24.94
C ASP A 61 1.09 4.77 -25.84
N GLU A 62 1.72 5.88 -25.45
CA GLU A 62 1.74 7.13 -26.26
C GLU A 62 2.55 7.03 -27.58
N ARG A 63 3.30 5.95 -27.78
CA ARG A 63 4.15 5.73 -28.97
C ARG A 63 3.50 4.82 -30.03
N THR A 64 2.26 4.40 -29.80
CA THR A 64 1.48 3.52 -30.70
C THR A 64 0.32 4.28 -31.33
#